data_AF-A0A268TKU8-F1
#
_entry.id   AF-A0A268TKU8-F1
#
_cell.length_a   1.000
_cell.length_b   1.000
_cell.length_c   1.000
_cell.angle_alpha   90.00
_cell.angle_beta   90.00
_cell.angle_gamma   90.00
#
_symmetry.space_group_name_H-M   'P 1'
#
loop_
_entity.id
_entity.type
_entity.pdbx_description
1 polymer ?
#
loop_
_entity_poly.entity_id
_entity_poly.type
_entity_poly.pdbx_seq_one_letter_code
_entity_poly.pdbx_strand_id
1 'polypeptide(L)'
;MKRLSPAFSMLEALLAIIVLAIIGIGVTKSTAALKLQNAAISLTSTEQGRLVQTHMLLSNYLVDANPNSLSLTKDRLEWEGYDDLYLAPKEGKSFLDSKPTLKSHILELKNSSLFLDGALLLDKVQKLDARIESNPLDSSLDALHLEICTKSCLSDMVILHGVYIKL
;
A
#
# COMPACT_ATOMS: atom_id res chain seq x y z
N MET A 1 0.93 71.15 -25.76
CA MET A 1 1.30 70.01 -24.90
C MET A 1 0.50 70.06 -23.61
N LYS A 2 -0.43 69.12 -23.39
CA LYS A 2 -1.04 68.86 -22.08
C LYS A 2 -1.06 67.34 -21.88
N ARG A 3 -0.09 66.82 -21.13
CA ARG A 3 -0.14 65.45 -20.60
C ARG A 3 -1.04 65.51 -19.36
N LEU A 4 -2.28 64.99 -19.46
CA LEU A 4 -3.03 64.63 -18.27
C LEU A 4 -2.58 63.21 -17.88
N SER A 5 -1.79 63.11 -16.82
CA SER A 5 -1.69 61.87 -16.04
C SER A 5 -2.98 61.76 -15.23
N PRO A 6 -3.77 60.68 -15.35
CA PRO A 6 -4.85 60.47 -14.40
C PRO A 6 -4.21 60.13 -13.05
N ALA A 7 -4.52 60.91 -12.01
CA ALA A 7 -4.22 60.52 -10.66
C ALA A 7 -5.10 59.29 -10.34
N PHE A 8 -4.47 58.12 -10.26
CA PHE A 8 -5.12 56.89 -9.81
C PHE A 8 -5.83 57.17 -8.48
N SER A 9 -7.15 56.93 -8.43
CA SER A 9 -7.92 57.14 -7.21
C SER A 9 -7.44 56.13 -6.15
N MET A 10 -7.26 56.56 -4.90
CA MET A 10 -6.97 55.65 -3.78
C MET A 10 -8.00 54.50 -3.70
N LEU A 11 -9.25 54.77 -4.10
CA LEU A 11 -10.32 53.78 -4.14
C LEU A 11 -10.06 52.70 -5.21
N GLU A 12 -9.54 53.07 -6.39
CA GLU A 12 -9.19 52.13 -7.45
C GLU A 12 -7.99 51.26 -7.05
N ALA A 13 -7.01 51.84 -6.35
CA ALA A 13 -5.89 51.09 -5.80
C ALA A 13 -6.35 50.06 -4.74
N LEU A 14 -7.26 50.44 -3.86
CA LEU A 14 -7.81 49.54 -2.83
C LEU A 14 -8.61 48.40 -3.46
N LEU A 15 -9.44 48.70 -4.47
CA LEU A 15 -10.22 47.71 -5.21
C LEU A 15 -9.30 46.71 -5.92
N ALA A 16 -8.22 47.18 -6.56
CA ALA A 16 -7.25 46.32 -7.22
C ALA A 16 -6.56 45.36 -6.24
N ILE A 17 -6.21 45.82 -5.03
CA ILE A 17 -5.61 44.97 -3.99
C ILE A 17 -6.59 43.89 -3.53
N ILE A 18 -7.87 44.23 -3.32
CA ILE A 18 -8.90 43.28 -2.91
C ILE A 18 -9.12 42.21 -4.01
N VAL A 19 -9.21 42.62 -5.27
CA VAL A 19 -9.38 41.70 -6.40
C VAL A 19 -8.17 40.78 -6.54
N LEU A 20 -6.95 41.30 -6.44
CA LEU A 20 -5.72 40.50 -6.49
C LEU A 20 -5.62 39.52 -5.31
N ALA A 21 -6.06 39.91 -4.11
CA ALA A 21 -6.09 39.02 -2.95
C ALA A 21 -7.07 37.86 -3.14
N ILE A 22 -8.27 38.11 -3.66
CA ILE A 22 -9.28 37.08 -3.92
C ILE A 22 -8.80 36.10 -4.99
N ILE A 23 -8.23 36.61 -6.09
CA ILE A 23 -7.68 35.78 -7.17
C ILE A 23 -6.48 34.98 -6.65
N GLY A 24 -5.59 35.59 -5.87
CA GLY A 24 -4.41 34.93 -5.30
C GLY A 24 -4.76 33.77 -4.36
N ILE A 25 -5.82 33.91 -3.55
CA ILE A 25 -6.30 32.83 -2.67
C ILE A 25 -6.92 31.68 -3.49
N GLY A 26 -7.65 31.98 -4.57
CA GLY A 26 -8.21 30.96 -5.46
C GLY A 26 -7.14 30.14 -6.18
N VAL A 27 -6.12 30.81 -6.72
CA VAL A 27 -5.01 30.17 -7.44
C VAL A 27 -4.13 29.33 -6.50
N THR A 28 -3.89 29.78 -5.27
CA THR A 28 -3.09 29.01 -4.30
C THR A 28 -3.80 27.74 -3.83
N LYS A 29 -5.12 27.77 -3.60
CA LYS A 29 -5.90 26.56 -3.29
C LYS A 29 -5.92 25.55 -4.45
N SER A 30 -6.08 26.03 -5.68
CA SER A 30 -6.05 25.20 -6.88
C SER A 30 -4.68 24.56 -7.11
N THR A 31 -3.59 25.32 -6.98
CA THR A 31 -2.23 24.80 -7.16
C THR A 31 -1.80 23.85 -6.03
N ALA A 32 -2.25 24.08 -4.79
CA ALA A 32 -2.05 23.14 -3.69
C ALA A 32 -2.79 21.82 -3.95
N ALA A 33 -4.05 21.85 -4.37
CA ALA A 33 -4.83 20.66 -4.73
C ALA A 33 -4.21 19.91 -5.92
N LEU A 34 -3.75 20.62 -6.95
CA LEU A 34 -3.05 20.04 -8.10
C LEU A 34 -1.71 19.41 -7.70
N LYS A 35 -0.94 20.01 -6.77
CA LYS A 35 0.29 19.41 -6.23
C LYS A 35 0.01 18.15 -5.41
N LEU A 36 -1.07 18.15 -4.62
CA LEU A 36 -1.47 17.01 -3.80
C LEU A 36 -1.95 15.83 -4.67
N GLN A 37 -2.71 16.11 -5.73
CA GLN A 37 -3.06 15.12 -6.74
C GLN A 37 -1.83 14.63 -7.50
N ASN A 38 -0.90 15.51 -7.88
CA ASN A 38 0.35 15.10 -8.53
C ASN A 38 1.23 14.23 -7.63
N ALA A 39 1.26 14.47 -6.32
CA ALA A 39 2.01 13.64 -5.38
C ALA A 39 1.40 12.23 -5.28
N ALA A 40 0.08 12.12 -5.21
CA ALA A 40 -0.62 10.83 -5.22
C ALA A 40 -0.46 10.07 -6.56
N ILE A 41 -0.48 10.79 -7.69
CA ILE A 41 -0.24 10.25 -9.03
C ILE A 41 1.23 9.86 -9.22
N SER A 42 2.17 10.61 -8.62
CA SER A 42 3.60 10.28 -8.61
C SER A 42 3.86 9.00 -7.82
N LEU A 43 3.18 8.78 -6.70
CA LEU A 43 3.29 7.52 -5.95
C LEU A 43 2.72 6.32 -6.74
N THR A 44 1.70 6.51 -7.57
CA THR A 44 1.15 5.42 -8.39
C THR A 44 1.94 5.17 -9.68
N SER A 45 2.62 6.17 -10.24
CA SER A 45 3.35 6.04 -11.51
C SER A 45 4.85 5.81 -11.39
N THR A 46 5.44 5.98 -10.20
CA THR A 46 6.88 5.75 -9.99
C THR A 46 7.17 4.31 -9.56
N GLU A 47 8.33 3.77 -9.98
CA GLU A 47 8.81 2.43 -9.59
C GLU A 47 8.81 2.26 -8.06
N GLN A 48 9.17 3.31 -7.32
CA GLN A 48 9.22 3.30 -5.86
C GLN A 48 7.84 3.22 -5.22
N GLY A 49 6.85 3.95 -5.74
CA GLY A 49 5.51 3.88 -5.17
C GLY A 49 4.74 2.61 -5.57
N ARG A 50 5.03 2.02 -6.75
CA ARG A 50 4.60 0.63 -7.06
C ARG A 50 5.17 -0.40 -6.09
N LEU A 51 6.45 -0.25 -5.73
CA LEU A 51 7.08 -1.11 -4.72
C LEU A 51 6.41 -0.94 -3.34
N VAL A 52 6.15 0.29 -2.90
CA VAL A 52 5.42 0.56 -1.63
C VAL A 52 4.02 -0.06 -1.65
N GLN A 53 3.26 0.10 -2.73
CA GLN A 53 1.92 -0.49 -2.84
C GLN A 53 1.94 -2.01 -2.83
N THR A 54 2.90 -2.61 -3.54
CA THR A 54 3.11 -4.06 -3.53
C THR A 54 3.41 -4.56 -2.13
N HIS A 55 4.28 -3.84 -1.42
CA HIS A 55 4.69 -4.17 -0.06
C HIS A 55 3.51 -4.07 0.93
N MET A 56 2.72 -3.00 0.88
CA MET A 56 1.49 -2.86 1.68
C MET A 56 0.46 -3.95 1.38
N LEU A 57 0.27 -4.29 0.10
CA LEU A 57 -0.65 -5.36 -0.30
C LEU A 57 -0.22 -6.70 0.29
N LEU A 58 1.06 -7.04 0.17
CA LEU A 58 1.58 -8.31 0.70
C LEU A 58 1.51 -8.38 2.22
N SER A 59 1.80 -7.28 2.92
CA SER A 59 1.66 -7.21 4.37
C SER A 59 0.22 -7.54 4.79
N ASN A 60 -0.80 -7.00 4.12
CA ASN A 60 -2.20 -7.33 4.40
C ASN A 60 -2.54 -8.81 4.16
N TYR A 61 -2.03 -9.42 3.08
CA TYR A 61 -2.28 -10.84 2.80
C TYR A 61 -1.57 -11.79 3.79
N LEU A 62 -0.45 -11.34 4.37
CA LEU A 62 0.38 -12.16 5.25
C LEU A 62 -0.03 -12.04 6.72
N VAL A 63 -0.72 -10.97 7.12
CA VAL A 63 -1.25 -10.81 8.49
C VAL A 63 -2.18 -11.97 8.86
N ASP A 64 -3.00 -12.44 7.91
CA ASP A 64 -3.96 -13.54 8.11
C ASP A 64 -3.42 -14.90 7.62
N ALA A 65 -2.11 -15.00 7.36
CA ALA A 65 -1.50 -16.25 6.91
C ALA A 65 -1.48 -17.30 8.04
N ASN A 66 -1.88 -18.52 7.72
CA ASN A 66 -1.70 -19.66 8.61
C ASN A 66 -0.20 -19.98 8.75
N PRO A 67 0.42 -19.79 9.94
CA PRO A 67 1.87 -19.94 10.09
C PRO A 67 2.37 -21.35 9.73
N ASN A 68 1.54 -22.37 9.96
CA ASN A 68 1.89 -23.77 9.72
C ASN A 68 1.89 -24.18 8.24
N SER A 69 1.38 -23.31 7.36
CA SER A 69 1.27 -23.55 5.92
C SER A 69 2.41 -22.92 5.11
N LEU A 70 3.27 -22.13 5.76
CA LEU A 70 4.33 -21.39 5.08
C LEU A 70 5.36 -22.33 4.45
N SER A 71 5.58 -22.17 3.15
CA SER A 71 6.65 -22.83 2.41
C SER A 71 7.50 -21.79 1.71
N LEU A 72 8.82 -21.87 1.92
CA LEU A 72 9.78 -20.87 1.49
C LEU A 72 10.85 -21.51 0.60
N THR A 73 11.06 -20.91 -0.56
CA THR A 73 12.20 -21.18 -1.44
C THR A 73 12.81 -19.86 -1.90
N LYS A 74 13.97 -19.92 -2.55
CA LYS A 74 14.74 -18.73 -2.94
C LYS A 74 13.93 -17.67 -3.70
N ASP A 75 12.99 -18.10 -4.54
CA ASP A 75 12.25 -17.21 -5.44
C ASP A 75 10.71 -17.37 -5.29
N ARG A 76 10.25 -18.08 -4.25
CA ARG A 76 8.84 -18.38 -4.08
C ARG A 76 8.46 -18.57 -2.61
N LEU A 77 7.36 -17.94 -2.23
CA LEU A 77 6.72 -18.00 -0.93
C LEU A 77 5.29 -18.52 -1.13
N GLU A 78 4.91 -19.56 -0.40
CA GLU A 78 3.58 -20.15 -0.43
C GLU A 78 2.98 -20.14 0.97
N TRP A 79 1.68 -19.87 1.09
CA TRP A 79 0.95 -19.93 2.34
C TRP A 79 -0.52 -20.20 2.09
N GLU A 80 -1.24 -20.60 3.13
CA GLU A 80 -2.69 -20.60 3.18
C GLU A 80 -3.16 -19.37 3.97
N GLY A 81 -4.01 -18.57 3.36
CA GLY A 81 -4.71 -17.44 4.00
C GLY A 81 -6.19 -17.76 4.19
N TYR A 82 -6.85 -17.05 5.10
CA TYR A 82 -8.31 -17.15 5.23
C TYR A 82 -8.98 -16.40 4.07
N ASP A 83 -9.82 -17.10 3.29
CA ASP A 83 -10.52 -16.52 2.12
C ASP A 83 -11.62 -15.52 2.55
N ASP A 84 -12.22 -15.77 3.72
CA ASP A 84 -13.15 -14.85 4.37
C ASP A 84 -13.06 -15.02 5.89
N LEU A 85 -12.91 -13.90 6.60
CA LEU A 85 -12.98 -13.88 8.08
C LEU A 85 -14.43 -14.07 8.55
N TYR A 86 -15.40 -13.84 7.66
CA TYR A 86 -16.81 -14.06 7.93
C TYR A 86 -17.26 -15.40 7.36
N LEU A 87 -17.83 -16.23 8.22
CA LEU A 87 -18.37 -17.52 7.82
C LEU A 87 -19.64 -17.30 6.99
N ALA A 88 -19.57 -17.60 5.68
CA ALA A 88 -20.76 -17.63 4.85
C ALA A 88 -21.75 -18.68 5.40
N PRO A 89 -23.01 -18.31 5.68
CA PRO A 89 -23.99 -19.26 6.20
C PRO A 89 -24.23 -20.36 5.17
N LYS A 90 -24.03 -21.62 5.58
CA LYS A 90 -24.37 -22.78 4.75
C LYS A 90 -25.82 -23.17 5.00
N GLU A 91 -26.59 -23.28 3.92
CA GLU A 91 -28.01 -23.63 3.98
C GLU A 91 -28.21 -24.93 4.78
N GLY A 92 -29.09 -24.90 5.79
CA GLY A 92 -29.38 -26.04 6.65
C GLY A 92 -28.31 -26.41 7.69
N LYS A 93 -27.27 -25.59 7.92
CA LYS A 93 -26.28 -25.81 8.98
C LYS A 93 -26.27 -24.69 10.02
N SER A 94 -25.95 -25.03 11.28
CA SER A 94 -25.75 -24.04 12.33
C SER A 94 -24.54 -23.17 11.98
N PHE A 95 -24.61 -21.86 12.30
CA PHE A 95 -23.48 -20.95 12.13
C PHE A 95 -22.20 -21.46 12.84
N LEU A 96 -22.38 -22.16 13.97
CA LEU A 96 -21.31 -22.78 14.76
C LEU A 96 -20.60 -23.95 14.04
N ASP A 97 -21.21 -24.54 13.00
CA ASP A 97 -20.61 -25.65 12.23
C ASP A 97 -19.82 -25.15 11.01
N SER A 98 -19.83 -23.85 10.74
CA SER A 98 -19.10 -23.26 9.64
C SER A 98 -17.64 -23.05 10.05
N LYS A 99 -16.71 -23.61 9.28
CA LYS A 99 -15.27 -23.44 9.50
C LYS A 99 -14.71 -22.42 8.52
N PRO A 100 -13.71 -21.62 8.93
CA PRO A 100 -13.01 -20.73 8.01
C PRO A 100 -12.48 -21.52 6.82
N THR A 101 -12.57 -20.95 5.63
CA THR A 101 -12.04 -21.59 4.41
C THR A 101 -10.65 -21.03 4.19
N LEU A 102 -9.68 -21.93 4.08
CA LEU A 102 -8.30 -21.59 3.73
C LEU A 102 -8.13 -21.64 2.22
N LYS A 103 -7.37 -20.68 1.69
CA LYS A 103 -7.01 -20.59 0.28
C LYS A 103 -5.51 -20.50 0.14
N SER A 104 -4.95 -21.30 -0.75
CA SER A 104 -3.52 -21.27 -1.05
C SER A 104 -3.18 -20.04 -1.88
N HIS A 105 -2.12 -19.36 -1.46
CA HIS A 105 -1.52 -18.22 -2.11
C HIS A 105 -0.06 -18.51 -2.47
N ILE A 106 0.36 -18.03 -3.63
CA ILE A 106 1.72 -18.20 -4.14
C ILE A 106 2.26 -16.86 -4.59
N LEU A 107 3.30 -16.40 -3.90
CA LEU A 107 4.14 -15.29 -4.32
C LEU A 107 5.38 -15.84 -5.02
N GLU A 108 5.60 -15.49 -6.29
CA GLU A 108 6.71 -16.04 -7.07
C GLU A 108 7.43 -14.97 -7.90
N LEU A 109 8.75 -15.04 -7.92
CA LEU A 109 9.61 -14.23 -8.76
C LEU A 109 9.96 -15.01 -10.04
N LYS A 110 9.46 -14.54 -11.18
CA LYS A 110 9.72 -15.13 -12.51
C LYS A 110 10.16 -14.04 -13.48
N ASN A 111 11.29 -14.24 -14.16
CA ASN A 111 11.77 -13.32 -15.21
C ASN A 111 11.80 -11.84 -14.74
N SER A 112 12.37 -11.59 -13.55
CA SER A 112 12.41 -10.26 -12.93
C SER A 112 11.04 -9.62 -12.70
N SER A 113 9.99 -10.42 -12.55
CA SER A 113 8.64 -9.96 -12.24
C SER A 113 8.07 -10.78 -11.10
N LEU A 114 7.43 -10.11 -10.15
CA LEU A 114 6.80 -10.69 -8.98
C LEU A 114 5.32 -10.90 -9.27
N PHE A 115 4.85 -12.13 -9.04
CA PHE A 115 3.46 -12.53 -9.24
C PHE A 115 2.86 -13.02 -7.94
N LEU A 116 1.60 -12.69 -7.69
CA LEU A 116 0.77 -13.28 -6.65
C LEU A 116 -0.39 -14.01 -7.30
N ASP A 117 -0.51 -15.31 -7.06
CA ASP A 117 -1.55 -16.17 -7.63
C ASP A 117 -1.64 -16.06 -9.17
N GLY A 118 -0.48 -15.89 -9.81
CA GLY A 118 -0.35 -15.71 -11.25
C GLY A 118 -0.66 -14.30 -11.76
N ALA A 119 -1.11 -13.37 -10.91
CA ALA A 119 -1.31 -11.96 -11.26
C ALA A 119 -0.01 -11.17 -11.09
N LEU A 120 0.36 -10.36 -12.09
CA LEU A 120 1.55 -9.51 -12.02
C LEU A 120 1.37 -8.43 -10.94
N LEU A 121 2.21 -8.47 -9.91
CA LEU A 121 2.26 -7.45 -8.87
C LEU A 121 3.26 -6.35 -9.20
N LEU A 122 4.49 -6.74 -9.54
CA LEU A 122 5.59 -5.81 -9.71
C LEU A 122 6.56 -6.29 -10.79
N ASP A 123 7.00 -5.39 -11.66
CA ASP A 123 8.03 -5.68 -12.66
C ASP A 123 9.40 -5.18 -12.20
N LYS A 124 10.45 -5.62 -12.92
CA LYS A 124 11.85 -5.25 -12.68
C LYS A 124 12.34 -5.54 -11.25
N VAL A 125 11.83 -6.61 -10.67
CA VAL A 125 12.25 -7.10 -9.36
C VAL A 125 13.58 -7.84 -9.54
N GLN A 126 14.59 -7.39 -8.80
CA GLN A 126 15.94 -7.96 -8.79
C GLN A 126 16.08 -9.04 -7.73
N LYS A 127 15.38 -8.89 -6.61
CA LYS A 127 15.49 -9.78 -5.45
C LYS A 127 14.14 -9.88 -4.74
N LEU A 128 13.79 -11.11 -4.39
CA LEU A 128 12.80 -11.46 -3.38
C LEU A 128 13.55 -12.26 -2.31
N ASP A 129 13.40 -11.88 -1.04
CA ASP A 129 13.99 -12.63 0.07
C ASP A 129 12.98 -12.73 1.19
N ALA A 130 12.64 -13.97 1.53
CA ALA A 130 11.63 -14.31 2.52
C ALA A 130 12.25 -15.30 3.50
N ARG A 131 12.24 -14.97 4.79
CA ARG A 131 12.87 -15.78 5.84
C ARG A 131 12.13 -15.63 7.16
N ILE A 132 12.13 -16.70 7.94
CA ILE A 132 11.54 -16.71 9.28
C ILE A 132 12.62 -16.31 10.27
N GLU A 133 12.33 -15.30 11.08
CA GLU A 133 13.21 -14.78 12.12
C GLU A 133 12.44 -14.70 13.45
N SER A 134 13.14 -14.81 14.58
CA SER A 134 12.52 -14.55 15.89
C SER A 134 12.14 -13.07 16.00
N ASN A 135 10.94 -12.80 16.50
CA ASN A 135 10.44 -11.44 16.64
C ASN A 135 11.32 -10.66 17.66
N PRO A 136 11.81 -9.45 17.31
CA PRO A 136 12.67 -8.66 18.18
C PRO A 136 11.97 -8.15 19.45
N LEU A 137 10.64 -8.10 19.47
CA LEU A 137 9.84 -7.69 20.63
C LEU A 137 9.48 -8.86 21.55
N ASP A 138 9.40 -10.07 21.01
CA ASP A 138 9.08 -11.30 21.76
C ASP A 138 9.70 -12.51 21.05
N SER A 139 10.78 -13.06 21.63
CA SER A 139 11.50 -14.20 21.04
C SER A 139 10.72 -15.51 21.05
N SER A 140 9.55 -15.57 21.69
CA SER A 140 8.65 -16.72 21.64
C SER A 140 7.74 -16.74 20.41
N LEU A 141 7.75 -15.64 19.62
CA LEU A 141 6.99 -15.51 18.40
C LEU A 141 7.92 -15.50 17.19
N ASP A 142 7.56 -16.28 16.17
CA ASP A 142 8.21 -16.22 14.88
C ASP A 142 7.59 -15.12 14.01
N ALA A 143 8.41 -14.47 13.21
CA ALA A 143 8.00 -13.46 12.26
C ALA A 143 8.55 -13.76 10.86
N LEU A 144 7.74 -13.46 9.84
CA LEU A 144 8.16 -13.55 8.45
C LEU A 144 8.78 -12.21 8.04
N HIS A 145 10.10 -12.21 7.83
CA HIS A 145 10.80 -11.11 7.21
C HIS A 145 10.69 -11.24 5.68
N LEU A 146 10.22 -10.17 5.02
CA LEU A 146 10.06 -10.11 3.58
C LEU A 146 10.77 -8.88 3.02
N GLU A 147 11.73 -9.07 2.12
CA GLU A 147 12.44 -8.01 1.39
C GLU A 147 12.22 -8.15 -0.11
N ILE A 148 11.83 -7.04 -0.75
CA ILE A 148 11.63 -6.94 -2.20
C ILE A 148 12.48 -5.79 -2.73
N CYS A 149 13.32 -6.08 -3.72
CA CYS A 149 14.18 -5.07 -4.34
C CYS A 149 13.87 -4.90 -5.82
N THR A 150 13.67 -3.64 -6.23
CA THR A 150 13.78 -3.21 -7.62
C THR A 150 15.13 -2.50 -7.78
N LYS A 151 15.15 -1.18 -8.03
CA LYS A 151 16.33 -0.32 -7.84
C LYS A 151 16.52 0.11 -6.38
N SER A 152 15.47 -0.02 -5.58
CA SER A 152 15.45 0.23 -4.15
C SER A 152 14.83 -0.99 -3.47
N CYS A 153 15.21 -1.23 -2.22
CA CYS A 153 14.70 -2.33 -1.42
C CYS A 153 13.71 -1.81 -0.37
N LEU A 154 12.64 -2.57 -0.16
CA LEU A 154 11.74 -2.42 0.97
C LEU A 154 11.62 -3.75 1.70
N SER A 155 11.74 -3.69 3.02
CA SER A 155 11.65 -4.84 3.91
C SER A 155 10.55 -4.65 4.94
N ASP A 156 9.72 -5.67 5.17
CA ASP A 156 8.80 -5.74 6.32
C ASP A 156 9.12 -6.92 7.21
N MET A 157 8.56 -6.88 8.42
CA MET A 157 8.44 -8.03 9.29
C MET A 157 6.97 -8.23 9.67
N VAL A 158 6.38 -9.34 9.23
CA VAL A 158 5.00 -9.70 9.55
C VAL A 158 4.99 -10.71 10.68
N ILE A 159 4.36 -10.37 11.80
CA ILE A 159 4.21 -11.28 12.95
C ILE A 159 3.17 -12.34 12.58
N LEU A 160 3.60 -13.60 12.58
CA LEU A 160 2.75 -14.73 12.24
C LEU A 160 1.89 -15.11 13.44
N HIS A 161 0.68 -14.56 13.52
CA HIS A 161 -0.24 -14.87 14.61
C HIS A 161 -0.90 -16.23 14.37
N GLY A 162 -0.57 -17.21 15.21
CA GLY A 162 -1.35 -18.44 15.29
C GLY A 162 -2.71 -18.15 15.92
N VAL A 163 -3.78 -18.09 15.12
CA VAL A 163 -5.15 -18.09 15.66
C VAL A 163 -5.44 -19.48 16.24
N TYR A 164 -5.10 -19.68 17.51
CA TYR A 164 -5.47 -20.88 18.26
C TYR A 164 -6.92 -20.78 18.74
N ILE A 165 -7.87 -21.26 17.94
CA ILE A 165 -9.19 -21.62 18.48
C ILE A 165 -9.07 -23.05 19.00
N LYS A 166 -8.77 -23.20 20.30
CA LYS A 166 -8.93 -24.47 21.01
C LYS A 166 -10.43 -24.70 21.17
N LEU A 167 -10.98 -25.68 20.45
CA LEU A 167 -12.33 -26.23 20.67
C LEU A 167 -12.26 -27.36 21.69
#